data_AF-X8HN53-F1
#
_entry.id   AF-X8HN53-F1
#
_cell.length_a   1.000
_cell.length_b   1.000
_cell.length_c   1.000
_cell.angle_alpha   90.00
_cell.angle_beta   90.00
_cell.angle_gamma   90.00
#
_symmetry.space_group_name_H-M   'P 1'
#
loop_
_entity.id
_entity.type
_entity.pdbx_description
1 polymer ?
#
loop_
_entity_poly.entity_id
_entity_poly.type
_entity_poly.pdbx_seq_one_letter_code
_entity_poly.pdbx_strand_id
1 'polypeptide(L)'
;MEVDYSIVLKNLSDVLDFSGVLALSKVQNISVSDVIKKGILTNIAQETLPNYKNYEYIISGITQARMMKGVHSDRNYVPSQIEKLLNLYELEEINKDLLEMSANLVISTFDSVLENSSKKVKEKYKSVIDDVEFLYINLKLAVKIIAEELRKQNIELNNITLQYVTDALKNEKTNIAQEFINAYVYGNESAVIEAKNNYRNKMEQMLNNYYENLTYNHEHASLVGEENQIVKVLGKNFLDSMTSILLVDVRETIKQKHFIA
;
A
#
# COMPACT_ATOMS: atom_id res chain seq x y z
N MET A 1 -15.23 -8.11 -0.40
CA MET A 1 -16.07 -7.68 0.73
C MET A 1 -16.40 -6.23 0.48
N GLU A 2 -17.67 -5.91 0.23
CA GLU A 2 -18.11 -4.52 0.09
C GLU A 2 -18.29 -3.97 1.51
N VAL A 3 -17.49 -2.97 1.89
CA VAL A 3 -17.61 -2.34 3.21
C VAL A 3 -18.89 -1.51 3.20
N ASP A 4 -19.87 -1.86 4.04
CA ASP A 4 -21.09 -1.05 4.19
C ASP A 4 -20.77 0.23 4.97
N TYR A 5 -20.32 1.24 4.23
CA TYR A 5 -20.02 2.54 4.77
C TYR A 5 -21.24 3.23 5.40
N SER A 6 -22.49 2.82 5.11
CA SER A 6 -23.69 3.48 5.65
C SER A 6 -23.88 3.25 7.15
N ILE A 7 -23.55 2.05 7.65
CA ILE A 7 -23.60 1.69 9.08
C ILE A 7 -22.44 2.36 9.83
N VAL A 8 -21.27 2.41 9.19
CA VAL A 8 -20.06 3.09 9.69
C VAL A 8 -20.31 4.60 9.81
N LEU A 9 -20.88 5.23 8.77
CA LEU A 9 -21.23 6.64 8.71
C LEU A 9 -22.21 7.05 9.83
N LYS A 10 -23.22 6.22 10.11
CA LYS A 10 -24.24 6.53 11.12
C LYS A 10 -23.67 6.55 12.54
N ASN A 11 -22.78 5.62 12.87
CA ASN A 11 -22.19 5.51 14.20
C ASN A 11 -21.00 6.46 14.43
N LEU A 12 -20.37 6.96 13.36
CA LEU A 12 -19.22 7.87 13.43
C LEU A 12 -19.58 9.33 13.20
N SER A 13 -20.78 9.64 12.70
CA SER A 13 -21.21 11.02 12.47
C SER A 13 -21.18 11.90 13.72
N ASP A 14 -21.24 11.31 14.92
CA ASP A 14 -21.12 12.00 16.21
C ASP A 14 -19.66 12.29 16.61
N VAL A 15 -18.67 11.68 15.94
CA VAL A 15 -17.24 11.72 16.30
C VAL A 15 -16.35 12.27 15.17
N LEU A 16 -16.75 12.09 13.92
CA LEU A 16 -16.02 12.52 12.72
C LEU A 16 -16.83 13.54 11.93
N ASP A 17 -16.19 14.66 11.56
CA ASP A 17 -16.80 15.67 10.70
C ASP A 17 -16.80 15.23 9.23
N PHE A 18 -17.99 14.91 8.71
CA PHE A 18 -18.20 14.50 7.32
C PHE A 18 -18.49 15.66 6.36
N SER A 19 -18.55 16.90 6.84
CA SER A 19 -18.90 18.06 6.01
C SER A 19 -17.97 18.20 4.80
N GLY A 20 -16.66 17.97 4.99
CA GLY A 20 -15.66 17.97 3.94
C GLY A 20 -15.90 16.88 2.89
N VAL A 21 -16.28 15.67 3.30
CA VAL A 21 -16.57 14.55 2.39
C VAL A 21 -17.79 14.87 1.51
N LEU A 22 -18.86 15.39 2.12
CA LEU A 22 -20.09 15.75 1.40
C LEU A 22 -19.85 16.89 0.41
N ALA A 23 -19.06 17.89 0.79
CA ALA A 23 -18.69 18.99 -0.09
C ALA A 23 -17.88 18.50 -1.30
N LEU A 24 -16.86 17.67 -1.07
CA LEU A 24 -16.02 17.09 -2.13
C LEU A 24 -16.84 16.20 -3.06
N SER A 25 -17.70 15.32 -2.52
CA SER A 25 -18.57 14.44 -3.29
C SER A 25 -19.44 15.23 -4.27
N LYS A 26 -20.01 16.36 -3.81
CA LYS A 26 -20.82 17.25 -4.64
C LYS A 26 -19.99 18.00 -5.69
N VAL A 27 -18.82 18.52 -5.32
CA VAL A 27 -17.97 19.32 -6.22
C VAL A 27 -17.34 18.47 -7.31
N GLN A 28 -16.87 17.27 -6.96
CA GLN A 28 -16.19 16.36 -7.89
C GLN A 28 -17.16 15.37 -8.57
N ASN A 29 -18.45 15.39 -8.21
CA ASN A 29 -19.49 14.51 -8.75
C ASN A 29 -19.13 13.01 -8.65
N ILE A 30 -18.62 12.60 -7.49
CA ILE A 30 -18.30 11.21 -7.15
C ILE A 30 -18.99 10.80 -5.85
N SER A 31 -19.13 9.51 -5.59
CA SER A 31 -19.79 9.04 -4.38
C SER A 31 -18.99 9.40 -3.12
N VAL A 32 -19.68 9.49 -1.97
CA VAL A 32 -19.05 9.67 -0.65
C VAL A 32 -18.00 8.58 -0.40
N SER A 33 -18.30 7.35 -0.80
CA SER A 33 -17.37 6.22 -0.68
C SER A 33 -16.12 6.45 -1.53
N ASP A 34 -16.27 6.87 -2.79
CA ASP A 34 -15.14 7.14 -3.69
C ASP A 34 -14.25 8.29 -3.18
N VAL A 35 -14.84 9.34 -2.58
CA VAL A 35 -14.05 10.41 -1.94
C VAL A 35 -13.16 9.82 -0.85
N ILE A 36 -13.71 8.99 0.02
CA ILE A 36 -12.96 8.38 1.13
C ILE A 36 -11.89 7.42 0.60
N LYS A 37 -12.25 6.52 -0.33
CA LYS A 37 -11.32 5.57 -0.95
C LYS A 37 -10.15 6.29 -1.64
N LYS A 38 -10.45 7.29 -2.47
CA LYS A 38 -9.42 8.12 -3.12
C LYS A 38 -8.55 8.82 -2.10
N GLY A 39 -9.14 9.42 -1.06
CA GLY A 39 -8.41 10.07 0.02
C GLY A 39 -7.44 9.13 0.74
N ILE A 40 -7.87 7.91 1.08
CA ILE A 40 -7.02 6.91 1.73
C ILE A 40 -5.88 6.49 0.81
N LEU A 41 -6.17 6.15 -0.45
CA LEU A 41 -5.16 5.73 -1.42
C LEU A 41 -4.12 6.83 -1.69
N THR A 42 -4.58 8.07 -1.86
CA THR A 42 -3.69 9.23 -2.05
C THR A 42 -2.85 9.50 -0.80
N ASN A 43 -3.43 9.40 0.40
CA ASN A 43 -2.67 9.53 1.65
C ASN A 43 -1.60 8.44 1.79
N ILE A 44 -1.91 7.18 1.47
CA ILE A 44 -0.95 6.07 1.43
C ILE A 44 0.13 6.29 0.37
N ALA A 45 -0.21 6.89 -0.77
CA ALA A 45 0.75 7.23 -1.83
C ALA A 45 1.74 8.31 -1.35
N GLN A 46 1.24 9.34 -0.66
CA GLN A 46 2.06 10.42 -0.09
C GLN A 46 2.96 9.93 1.05
N GLU A 47 2.50 8.96 1.84
CA GLU A 47 3.34 8.27 2.83
C GLU A 47 4.42 7.43 2.12
N THR A 48 5.66 7.92 2.18
CA THR A 48 6.85 7.19 1.74
C THR A 48 7.03 5.87 2.51
N LEU A 49 7.79 4.93 1.93
CA LEU A 49 7.87 3.52 2.35
C LEU A 49 7.92 3.36 3.88
N PRO A 50 7.15 2.41 4.47
CA PRO A 50 7.27 2.13 5.90
C PRO A 50 8.74 1.79 6.21
N ASN A 51 9.31 2.43 7.23
CA ASN A 51 10.68 2.18 7.63
C ASN A 51 10.79 0.73 8.14
N TYR A 52 11.16 -0.17 7.22
CA TYR A 52 11.30 -1.61 7.44
C TYR A 52 12.24 -1.98 8.60
N LYS A 53 13.09 -1.04 9.05
CA LYS A 53 14.07 -1.25 10.12
C LYS A 53 13.50 -1.06 11.54
N ASN A 54 12.37 -0.38 11.73
CA ASN A 54 11.84 -0.13 13.07
C ASN A 54 11.13 -1.35 13.70
N TYR A 55 10.94 -2.44 12.96
CA TYR A 55 10.15 -3.60 13.39
C TYR A 55 10.95 -4.89 13.48
N GLU A 56 12.26 -4.81 13.71
CA GLU A 56 13.13 -5.98 13.96
C GLU A 56 12.54 -6.91 15.05
N TYR A 57 11.72 -6.38 15.96
CA TYR A 57 11.07 -7.09 17.06
C TYR A 57 9.74 -7.79 16.72
N ILE A 58 9.09 -7.48 15.60
CA ILE A 58 7.78 -8.05 15.22
C ILE A 58 7.95 -9.02 14.04
N ILE A 59 7.85 -8.52 12.81
CA ILE A 59 8.07 -9.21 11.53
C ILE A 59 8.48 -8.13 10.53
N SER A 60 9.65 -8.25 9.88
CA SER A 60 10.11 -7.22 8.94
C SER A 60 9.11 -7.04 7.78
N GLY A 61 8.89 -5.80 7.32
CA GLY A 61 8.01 -5.59 6.17
C GLY A 61 8.55 -6.18 4.86
N ILE A 62 9.86 -6.49 4.77
CA ILE A 62 10.42 -7.30 3.66
C ILE A 62 9.81 -8.71 3.69
N THR A 63 9.71 -9.30 4.88
CA THR A 63 9.05 -10.60 5.06
C THR A 63 7.58 -10.52 4.66
N GLN A 64 6.87 -9.48 5.08
CA GLN A 64 5.45 -9.27 4.73
C GLN A 64 5.27 -9.13 3.21
N ALA A 65 6.08 -8.29 2.56
CA ALA A 65 6.05 -8.13 1.10
C ALA A 65 6.37 -9.43 0.35
N ARG A 66 7.31 -10.25 0.85
CA ARG A 66 7.59 -11.59 0.30
C ARG A 66 6.43 -12.55 0.47
N MET A 67 5.69 -12.47 1.57
CA MET A 67 4.50 -13.31 1.78
C MET A 67 3.36 -12.92 0.84
N MET A 68 3.21 -11.64 0.52
CA MET A 68 2.24 -11.14 -0.45
C MET A 68 2.63 -11.47 -1.91
N LYS A 69 3.86 -11.14 -2.33
CA LYS A 69 4.37 -11.35 -3.70
C LYS A 69 4.73 -12.81 -4.01
N GLY A 70 4.96 -13.62 -2.98
CA GLY A 70 5.55 -14.94 -3.11
C GLY A 70 7.07 -14.91 -3.34
N VAL A 71 7.68 -16.09 -3.24
CA VAL A 71 9.10 -16.33 -3.50
C VAL A 71 9.20 -17.61 -4.32
N HIS A 72 9.73 -17.50 -5.53
CA HIS A 72 9.88 -18.63 -6.45
C HIS A 72 11.30 -19.19 -6.29
N SER A 73 11.48 -20.06 -5.28
CA SER A 73 12.77 -20.69 -4.95
C SER A 73 12.54 -22.09 -4.41
N ASP A 74 13.32 -23.08 -4.88
CA ASP A 74 13.22 -24.47 -4.41
C ASP A 74 13.42 -24.64 -2.90
N ARG A 75 14.20 -23.75 -2.27
CA ARG A 75 14.55 -23.85 -0.84
C ARG A 75 13.64 -23.01 0.07
N ASN A 76 13.12 -21.90 -0.45
CA ASN A 76 12.37 -20.91 0.33
C ASN A 76 11.08 -20.52 -0.41
N TYR A 77 10.39 -21.51 -0.97
CA TYR A 77 9.16 -21.27 -1.72
C TYR A 77 8.10 -20.64 -0.82
N VAL A 78 7.51 -19.56 -1.30
CA VAL A 78 6.37 -18.90 -0.67
C VAL A 78 5.30 -18.69 -1.73
N PRO A 79 4.09 -19.25 -1.58
CA PRO A 79 3.01 -19.05 -2.54
C PRO A 79 2.68 -17.57 -2.69
N SER A 80 2.52 -17.10 -3.93
CA SER A 80 2.12 -15.74 -4.22
C SER A 80 0.63 -15.54 -3.94
N GLN A 81 0.30 -14.60 -3.04
CA GLN A 81 -1.11 -14.27 -2.77
C GLN A 81 -1.63 -13.24 -3.78
N ILE A 82 -0.77 -12.34 -4.26
CA ILE A 82 -1.15 -11.39 -5.32
C ILE A 82 -1.49 -12.13 -6.62
N GLU A 83 -0.76 -13.19 -6.97
CA GLU A 83 -1.08 -13.98 -8.17
C GLU A 83 -2.42 -14.69 -8.04
N LYS A 84 -2.74 -15.22 -6.85
CA LYS A 84 -4.07 -15.78 -6.59
C LYS A 84 -5.16 -14.72 -6.75
N LEU A 85 -4.93 -13.51 -6.25
CA LEU A 85 -5.88 -12.40 -6.38
C LEU A 85 -6.07 -12.00 -7.85
N LEU A 86 -4.99 -11.87 -8.63
CA LEU A 86 -5.03 -11.58 -10.07
C LEU A 86 -5.72 -12.69 -10.89
N ASN A 87 -5.69 -13.93 -10.41
CA ASN A 87 -6.38 -15.05 -11.07
C ASN A 87 -7.88 -15.13 -10.73
N LEU A 88 -8.33 -14.43 -9.68
CA LEU A 88 -9.72 -14.48 -9.20
C LEU A 88 -10.57 -13.31 -9.69
N TYR A 89 -9.95 -12.17 -10.02
CA TYR A 89 -10.64 -10.93 -10.38
C TYR A 89 -10.05 -10.33 -11.66
N GLU A 90 -10.87 -9.62 -12.43
CA GLU A 90 -10.40 -8.88 -13.59
C GLU A 90 -9.53 -7.68 -13.17
N LEU A 91 -8.53 -7.31 -13.99
CA LEU A 91 -7.59 -6.25 -13.64
C LEU A 91 -8.29 -4.89 -13.47
N GLU A 92 -9.32 -4.64 -14.27
CA GLU A 92 -10.16 -3.45 -14.20
C GLU A 92 -10.94 -3.38 -12.89
N GLU A 93 -11.46 -4.52 -12.40
CA GLU A 93 -12.15 -4.62 -11.11
C GLU A 93 -11.17 -4.37 -9.97
N ILE A 94 -9.98 -4.98 -10.02
CA ILE A 94 -8.93 -4.77 -9.02
C ILE A 94 -8.52 -3.30 -8.95
N ASN A 95 -8.42 -2.64 -10.10
CA ASN A 95 -8.07 -1.23 -10.17
C ASN A 95 -9.18 -0.33 -9.63
N LYS A 96 -10.45 -0.67 -9.90
CA LYS A 96 -11.62 0.06 -9.38
C LYS A 96 -11.73 -0.04 -7.86
N ASP A 97 -11.56 -1.23 -7.32
CA ASP A 97 -11.72 -1.53 -5.90
C ASP A 97 -10.36 -1.80 -5.22
N LEU A 98 -9.35 -1.01 -5.57
CA LEU A 98 -7.95 -1.23 -5.17
C LEU A 98 -7.77 -1.27 -3.65
N LEU A 99 -8.52 -0.45 -2.90
CA LEU A 99 -8.45 -0.43 -1.43
C LEU A 99 -9.00 -1.73 -0.83
N GLU A 100 -10.15 -2.20 -1.30
CA GLU A 100 -10.76 -3.47 -0.90
C GLU A 100 -9.90 -4.67 -1.30
N MET A 101 -9.36 -4.67 -2.52
CA MET A 101 -8.45 -5.73 -2.96
C MET A 101 -7.16 -5.74 -2.15
N SER A 102 -6.69 -4.57 -1.71
CA SER A 102 -5.56 -4.47 -0.77
C SER A 102 -5.90 -5.10 0.58
N ALA A 103 -7.08 -4.83 1.14
CA ALA A 103 -7.55 -5.46 2.37
C ALA A 103 -7.68 -6.99 2.21
N ASN A 104 -8.24 -7.47 1.10
CA ASN A 104 -8.33 -8.90 0.79
C ASN A 104 -6.95 -9.55 0.64
N LEU A 105 -5.98 -8.84 0.07
CA LEU A 105 -4.60 -9.32 -0.03
C LEU A 105 -3.96 -9.47 1.35
N VAL A 106 -4.22 -8.54 2.28
CA VAL A 106 -3.78 -8.67 3.68
C VAL A 106 -4.41 -9.91 4.32
N ILE A 107 -5.73 -10.07 4.21
CA ILE A 107 -6.46 -11.22 4.79
C ILE A 107 -5.93 -12.54 4.23
N SER A 108 -5.84 -12.68 2.91
CA SER A 108 -5.34 -13.92 2.27
C SER A 108 -3.87 -14.22 2.62
N THR A 109 -3.06 -13.18 2.84
CA THR A 109 -1.69 -13.35 3.33
C THR A 109 -1.66 -13.89 4.76
N PHE A 110 -2.49 -13.36 5.65
CA PHE A 110 -2.63 -13.89 7.01
C PHE A 110 -3.16 -15.33 7.00
N ASP A 111 -4.19 -15.62 6.20
CA ASP A 111 -4.72 -16.97 6.02
C ASP A 111 -3.63 -17.95 5.62
N SER A 112 -2.89 -17.63 4.56
CA SER A 112 -1.80 -18.46 4.07
C SER A 112 -0.73 -18.71 5.15
N VAL A 113 -0.39 -17.69 5.93
CA VAL A 113 0.59 -17.83 7.03
C VAL A 113 0.05 -18.70 8.16
N LEU A 114 -1.17 -18.43 8.63
CA LEU A 114 -1.80 -19.13 9.75
C LEU A 114 -2.17 -20.57 9.42
N GLU A 115 -2.40 -20.90 8.15
CA GLU A 115 -2.67 -22.27 7.69
C GLU A 115 -1.36 -23.04 7.46
N ASN A 116 -0.37 -22.45 6.77
CA ASN A 116 0.73 -23.20 6.17
C ASN A 116 2.10 -23.02 6.85
N SER A 117 2.28 -22.05 7.75
CA SER A 117 3.59 -21.77 8.36
C SER A 117 3.91 -22.64 9.58
N SER A 118 5.15 -22.60 10.07
CA SER A 118 5.52 -23.28 11.32
C SER A 118 4.83 -22.65 12.54
N LYS A 119 4.66 -23.43 13.62
CA LYS A 119 4.01 -22.99 14.87
C LYS A 119 4.55 -21.65 15.38
N LYS A 120 5.88 -21.47 15.39
CA LYS A 120 6.56 -20.24 15.82
C LYS A 120 6.14 -19.03 14.98
N VAL A 121 6.01 -19.18 13.66
CA VAL A 121 5.58 -18.09 12.77
C VAL A 121 4.10 -17.79 12.97
N LYS A 122 3.25 -18.82 13.10
CA LYS A 122 1.83 -18.65 13.41
C LYS A 122 1.64 -17.87 14.70
N GLU A 123 2.33 -18.23 15.78
CA GLU A 123 2.25 -17.54 17.08
C GLU A 123 2.65 -16.06 16.97
N LYS A 124 3.70 -15.73 16.21
CA LYS A 124 4.07 -14.33 15.96
C LYS A 124 2.98 -13.54 15.23
N TYR A 125 2.39 -14.10 14.17
CA TYR A 125 1.30 -13.42 13.47
C TYR A 125 0.05 -13.30 14.35
N LYS A 126 -0.23 -14.32 15.18
CA LYS A 126 -1.30 -14.26 16.18
C LYS A 126 -1.07 -13.19 17.24
N SER A 127 0.16 -12.94 17.67
CA SER A 127 0.45 -11.92 18.70
C SER A 127 0.36 -10.48 18.20
N VAL A 128 0.43 -10.26 16.87
CA VAL A 128 0.48 -8.91 16.29
C VAL A 128 -0.75 -8.56 15.46
N ILE A 129 -1.73 -9.46 15.37
CA ILE A 129 -3.01 -9.18 14.69
C ILE A 129 -3.79 -8.03 15.35
N ASP A 130 -3.57 -7.80 16.65
CA ASP A 130 -4.19 -6.71 17.42
C ASP A 130 -3.46 -5.37 17.28
N ASP A 131 -2.29 -5.37 16.67
CA ASP A 131 -1.50 -4.16 16.45
C ASP A 131 -2.00 -3.45 15.18
N VAL A 132 -2.70 -2.33 15.37
CA VAL A 132 -3.28 -1.52 14.27
C VAL A 132 -2.18 -0.95 13.37
N GLU A 133 -1.01 -0.61 13.92
CA GLU A 133 0.12 -0.10 13.15
C GLU A 133 0.68 -1.20 12.25
N PHE A 134 0.80 -2.43 12.78
CA PHE A 134 1.18 -3.60 11.99
C PHE A 134 0.20 -3.84 10.83
N LEU A 135 -1.11 -3.81 11.08
CA LEU A 135 -2.13 -3.96 10.05
C LEU A 135 -2.09 -2.83 9.02
N TYR A 136 -1.87 -1.60 9.45
CA TYR A 136 -1.75 -0.45 8.54
C TYR A 136 -0.55 -0.58 7.61
N ILE A 137 0.59 -1.04 8.12
CA ILE A 137 1.78 -1.32 7.29
C ILE A 137 1.46 -2.38 6.24
N ASN A 138 0.81 -3.48 6.64
CA ASN A 138 0.41 -4.52 5.69
C ASN A 138 -0.54 -3.97 4.61
N LEU A 139 -1.50 -3.11 4.98
CA LEU A 139 -2.38 -2.46 4.01
C LEU A 139 -1.60 -1.57 3.04
N LYS A 140 -0.67 -0.73 3.54
CA LYS A 140 0.20 0.09 2.70
C LYS A 140 1.04 -0.73 1.74
N LEU A 141 1.58 -1.86 2.20
CA LEU A 141 2.32 -2.79 1.36
C LEU A 141 1.42 -3.38 0.29
N ALA A 142 0.23 -3.86 0.66
CA ALA A 142 -0.73 -4.44 -0.27
C ALA A 142 -1.14 -3.46 -1.38
N VAL A 143 -1.47 -2.20 -1.03
CA VAL A 143 -1.78 -1.12 -1.99
C VAL A 143 -0.64 -0.94 -2.99
N LYS A 144 0.60 -0.80 -2.50
CA LYS A 144 1.76 -0.58 -3.37
C LYS A 144 2.11 -1.80 -4.22
N ILE A 145 1.88 -3.02 -3.71
CA ILE A 145 2.10 -4.27 -4.45
C ILE A 145 1.08 -4.40 -5.58
N ILE A 146 -0.21 -4.20 -5.30
CA ILE A 146 -1.27 -4.26 -6.32
C ILE A 146 -1.03 -3.20 -7.40
N ALA A 147 -0.73 -1.96 -6.98
CA ALA A 147 -0.38 -0.89 -7.91
C ALA A 147 0.80 -1.29 -8.82
N GLU A 148 1.89 -1.83 -8.25
CA GLU A 148 3.06 -2.28 -9.01
C GLU A 148 2.71 -3.39 -10.03
N GLU A 149 1.88 -4.36 -9.65
CA GLU A 149 1.46 -5.45 -10.55
C GLU A 149 0.52 -4.98 -11.66
N LEU A 150 -0.41 -4.06 -11.38
CA LEU A 150 -1.24 -3.44 -12.41
C LEU A 150 -0.39 -2.64 -13.40
N ARG A 151 0.59 -1.86 -12.90
CA ARG A 151 1.50 -1.10 -13.76
C ARG A 151 2.40 -1.99 -14.62
N LYS A 152 2.82 -3.17 -14.13
CA LYS A 152 3.56 -4.16 -14.95
C LYS A 152 2.74 -4.69 -16.12
N GLN A 153 1.42 -4.70 -15.99
CA GLN A 153 0.48 -5.12 -17.02
C GLN A 153 -0.02 -3.95 -17.88
N ASN A 154 0.63 -2.78 -17.77
CA ASN A 154 0.28 -1.54 -18.48
C ASN A 154 -1.13 -1.02 -18.18
N ILE A 155 -1.70 -1.37 -17.03
CA ILE A 155 -2.99 -0.83 -16.58
C ILE A 155 -2.76 0.54 -15.94
N GLU A 156 -3.52 1.54 -16.41
CA GLU A 156 -3.56 2.86 -15.79
C GLU A 156 -4.38 2.81 -14.49
N LEU A 157 -3.84 3.33 -13.39
CA LEU A 157 -4.53 3.27 -12.10
C LEU A 157 -5.62 4.33 -12.00
N ASN A 158 -6.74 3.98 -11.36
CA ASN A 158 -7.82 4.92 -11.09
C ASN A 158 -7.44 6.01 -10.08
N ASN A 159 -6.41 5.77 -9.26
CA ASN A 159 -5.76 6.77 -8.43
C ASN A 159 -4.44 7.21 -9.09
N ILE A 160 -4.45 8.40 -9.71
CA ILE A 160 -3.37 8.87 -10.56
C ILE A 160 -2.15 9.27 -9.73
N THR A 161 -2.35 9.82 -8.54
CA THR A 161 -1.26 10.13 -7.60
C THR A 161 -0.49 8.86 -7.23
N LEU A 162 -1.20 7.78 -6.89
CA LEU A 162 -0.59 6.48 -6.62
C LEU A 162 0.16 5.93 -7.83
N GLN A 163 -0.36 6.09 -9.05
CA GLN A 163 0.34 5.71 -10.28
C GLN A 163 1.68 6.42 -10.41
N TYR A 164 1.70 7.76 -10.35
CA TYR A 164 2.93 8.52 -10.53
C TYR A 164 3.96 8.22 -9.44
N VAL A 165 3.52 8.08 -8.18
CA VAL A 165 4.41 7.64 -7.10
C VAL A 165 4.96 6.25 -7.39
N THR A 166 4.13 5.31 -7.83
CA THR A 166 4.54 3.92 -8.12
C THR A 166 5.54 3.86 -9.27
N ASP A 167 5.28 4.55 -10.37
CA ASP A 167 6.14 4.60 -11.55
C ASP A 167 7.48 5.27 -11.22
N ALA A 168 7.46 6.37 -10.48
CA ALA A 168 8.68 7.07 -10.06
C ALA A 168 9.53 6.21 -9.12
N LEU A 169 8.93 5.55 -8.11
CA LEU A 169 9.66 4.62 -7.23
C LEU A 169 10.24 3.43 -8.01
N LYS A 170 9.56 2.93 -9.05
CA LYS A 170 10.07 1.87 -9.92
C LYS A 170 11.26 2.35 -10.74
N ASN A 171 11.15 3.51 -11.37
CA ASN A 171 12.23 4.11 -12.15
C ASN A 171 13.46 4.38 -11.28
N GLU A 172 13.27 4.89 -10.06
CA GLU A 172 14.38 5.15 -9.14
C GLU A 172 15.11 3.88 -8.72
N LYS A 173 14.37 2.79 -8.43
CA LYS A 173 14.96 1.48 -8.14
C LYS A 173 15.78 0.95 -9.31
N THR A 174 15.27 1.07 -10.54
CA THR A 174 16.00 0.66 -11.75
C THR A 174 17.26 1.49 -11.96
N ASN A 175 17.18 2.81 -11.77
CA ASN A 175 18.33 3.72 -11.88
C ASN A 175 19.43 3.35 -10.88
N ILE A 176 19.06 3.17 -9.61
CA ILE A 176 19.97 2.71 -8.55
C ILE A 176 20.62 1.38 -8.94
N ALA A 177 19.85 0.40 -9.40
CA ALA A 177 20.37 -0.91 -9.77
C ALA A 177 21.36 -0.82 -10.95
N GLN A 178 21.04 -0.01 -11.96
CA GLN A 178 21.91 0.18 -13.12
C GLN A 178 23.21 0.89 -12.75
N GLU A 179 23.17 1.88 -11.85
CA GLU A 179 24.36 2.54 -11.33
C GLU A 179 25.29 1.55 -10.61
N PHE A 180 24.75 0.64 -9.79
CA PHE A 180 25.54 -0.42 -9.18
C PHE A 180 26.13 -1.37 -10.22
N ILE A 181 25.34 -1.83 -11.19
CA ILE A 181 25.82 -2.71 -12.27
C ILE A 181 26.99 -2.04 -13.00
N ASN A 182 26.82 -0.79 -13.41
CA ASN A 182 27.84 0.00 -14.09
C ASN A 182 29.10 0.14 -13.22
N ALA A 183 28.96 0.52 -11.95
CA ALA A 183 30.09 0.68 -11.04
C ALA A 183 30.92 -0.61 -10.87
N TYR A 184 30.26 -1.76 -10.79
CA TYR A 184 30.93 -3.06 -10.71
C TYR A 184 31.54 -3.52 -12.05
N VAL A 185 30.94 -3.16 -13.19
CA VAL A 185 31.48 -3.46 -14.53
C VAL A 185 32.70 -2.60 -14.87
N TYR A 186 32.70 -1.31 -14.51
CA TYR A 186 33.81 -0.38 -14.79
C TYR A 186 34.97 -0.51 -13.79
N GLY A 187 34.82 -1.32 -12.74
CA GLY A 187 35.92 -1.92 -11.98
C GLY A 187 36.80 -0.98 -11.15
N ASN A 188 36.38 0.26 -10.88
CA ASN A 188 37.13 1.18 -10.03
C ASN A 188 36.42 1.45 -8.69
N GLU A 189 37.22 1.58 -7.62
CA GLU A 189 36.73 1.76 -6.25
C GLU A 189 35.93 3.07 -6.07
N SER A 190 36.28 4.11 -6.82
CA SER A 190 35.59 5.40 -6.76
C SER A 190 34.14 5.34 -7.26
N ALA A 191 33.87 4.60 -8.34
CA ALA A 191 32.55 4.43 -8.93
C ALA A 191 31.64 3.62 -7.99
N VAL A 192 32.20 2.65 -7.27
CA VAL A 192 31.46 1.89 -6.25
C VAL A 192 31.14 2.77 -5.04
N ILE A 193 32.06 3.65 -4.62
CA ILE A 193 31.80 4.63 -3.54
C ILE A 193 30.71 5.62 -3.95
N GLU A 194 30.78 6.13 -5.19
CA GLU A 194 29.77 7.06 -5.73
C GLU A 194 28.39 6.41 -5.81
N ALA A 195 28.28 5.19 -6.35
CA ALA A 195 27.02 4.44 -6.40
C ALA A 195 26.43 4.20 -4.99
N LYS A 196 27.28 3.90 -3.99
CA LYS A 196 26.84 3.76 -2.59
C LYS A 196 26.33 5.09 -2.00
N ASN A 197 26.99 6.20 -2.29
CA ASN A 197 26.56 7.52 -1.83
C ASN A 197 25.26 7.95 -2.51
N ASN A 198 25.13 7.73 -3.82
CA ASN A 198 23.92 8.03 -4.55
C ASN A 198 22.73 7.20 -4.05
N TYR A 199 22.95 5.90 -3.82
CA TYR A 199 21.94 5.05 -3.18
C TYR A 199 21.44 5.62 -1.85
N ARG A 200 22.34 6.06 -0.96
CA ARG A 200 21.95 6.66 0.33
C ARG A 200 21.12 7.92 0.14
N ASN A 201 21.58 8.83 -0.70
CA ASN A 201 20.89 10.11 -0.96
C ASN A 201 19.51 9.89 -1.60
N LYS A 202 19.43 9.03 -2.62
CA LYS A 202 18.16 8.71 -3.30
C LYS A 202 17.19 8.00 -2.38
N MET A 203 17.66 7.08 -1.54
CA MET A 203 16.83 6.45 -0.52
C MET A 203 16.30 7.48 0.48
N GLU A 204 17.11 8.44 0.91
CA GLU A 204 16.68 9.52 1.80
C GLU A 204 15.62 10.42 1.14
N GLN A 205 15.81 10.79 -0.13
CA GLN A 205 14.81 11.52 -0.92
C GLN A 205 13.52 10.72 -1.10
N MET A 206 13.60 9.43 -1.40
CA MET A 206 12.45 8.53 -1.52
C MET A 206 11.72 8.34 -0.18
N LEU A 207 12.38 8.58 0.95
CA LEU A 207 11.80 8.53 2.29
C LEU A 207 11.18 9.86 2.71
N ASN A 208 11.54 10.99 2.08
CA ASN A 208 11.09 12.32 2.46
C ASN A 208 10.26 12.96 1.34
N ASN A 209 8.93 12.87 1.43
CA ASN A 209 7.97 13.55 0.56
C ASN A 209 8.25 13.41 -0.96
N TYR A 210 8.66 12.22 -1.40
CA TYR A 210 9.02 11.98 -2.80
C TYR A 210 7.93 12.39 -3.81
N TYR A 211 6.66 12.35 -3.39
CA TYR A 211 5.51 12.77 -4.18
C TYR A 211 5.54 14.27 -4.57
N GLU A 212 6.17 15.13 -3.77
CA GLU A 212 6.20 16.59 -3.99
C GLU A 212 7.05 17.00 -5.19
N ASN A 213 7.97 16.12 -5.61
CA ASN A 213 8.91 16.39 -6.71
C ASN A 213 8.49 15.72 -8.04
N LEU A 214 7.30 15.12 -8.09
CA LEU A 214 6.83 14.42 -9.27
C LEU A 214 6.34 15.42 -10.33
N THR A 215 6.64 15.10 -11.58
CA THR A 215 6.14 15.85 -12.74
C THR A 215 5.02 15.07 -13.40
N TYR A 216 3.96 15.78 -13.78
CA TYR A 216 2.74 15.21 -14.35
C TYR A 216 2.54 15.73 -15.77
N ASN A 217 1.87 14.93 -16.61
CA ASN A 217 1.39 15.46 -17.87
C ASN A 217 0.20 16.41 -17.61
N HIS A 218 -0.17 17.22 -18.61
CA HIS A 218 -1.21 18.24 -18.44
C HIS A 218 -2.58 17.64 -18.07
N GLU A 219 -2.95 16.51 -18.65
CA GLU A 219 -4.23 15.83 -18.39
C GLU A 219 -4.31 15.32 -16.95
N HIS A 220 -3.23 14.70 -16.47
CA HIS A 220 -3.14 14.12 -15.13
C HIS A 220 -2.92 15.15 -14.03
N ALA A 221 -2.40 16.34 -14.35
CA ALA A 221 -2.20 17.40 -13.37
C ALA A 221 -3.52 17.80 -12.67
N SER A 222 -4.65 17.84 -13.40
CA SER A 222 -5.96 18.13 -12.81
C SER A 222 -6.41 17.01 -11.86
N LEU A 223 -6.30 15.75 -12.29
CA LEU A 223 -6.70 14.59 -11.51
C LEU A 223 -5.88 14.45 -10.22
N VAL A 224 -4.56 14.64 -10.31
CA VAL A 224 -3.67 14.69 -9.14
C VAL A 224 -4.03 15.86 -8.22
N GLY A 225 -4.38 17.01 -8.78
CA GLY A 225 -4.86 18.16 -8.02
C GLY A 225 -6.14 17.87 -7.23
N GLU A 226 -7.12 17.21 -7.86
CA GLU A 226 -8.37 16.78 -7.23
C GLU A 226 -8.14 15.78 -6.10
N GLU A 227 -7.29 14.78 -6.32
CA GLU A 227 -6.92 13.76 -5.33
C GLU A 227 -6.18 14.38 -4.12
N ASN A 228 -5.22 15.25 -4.37
CA ASN A 228 -4.50 15.96 -3.30
C ASN A 228 -5.42 16.92 -2.53
N GLN A 229 -6.39 17.53 -3.21
CA GLN A 229 -7.38 18.38 -2.56
C GLN A 229 -8.29 17.57 -1.62
N ILE A 230 -8.63 16.32 -1.95
CA ILE A 230 -9.33 15.42 -1.02
C ILE A 230 -8.52 15.26 0.26
N VAL A 231 -7.23 14.90 0.16
CA VAL A 231 -6.38 14.71 1.33
C VAL A 231 -6.27 15.98 2.16
N LYS A 232 -6.12 17.14 1.50
CA LYS A 232 -6.02 18.45 2.17
C LYS A 232 -7.30 18.83 2.93
N VAL A 233 -8.47 18.58 2.35
CA VAL A 233 -9.76 18.97 2.95
C VAL A 233 -10.15 18.00 4.06
N LEU A 234 -9.98 16.70 3.86
CA LEU A 234 -10.34 15.70 4.87
C LEU A 234 -9.33 15.70 6.02
N GLY A 235 -8.05 15.93 5.71
CA GLY A 235 -6.97 15.95 6.68
C GLY A 235 -6.55 14.54 7.13
N LYS A 236 -5.29 14.44 7.57
CA LYS A 236 -4.67 13.17 7.95
C LYS A 236 -5.44 12.44 9.07
N ASN A 237 -5.87 13.16 10.11
CA ASN A 237 -6.55 12.53 11.26
C ASN A 237 -7.87 11.84 10.87
N PHE A 238 -8.64 12.46 9.97
CA PHE A 238 -9.86 11.84 9.45
C PHE A 238 -9.53 10.59 8.64
N LEU A 239 -8.56 10.68 7.73
CA LEU A 239 -8.14 9.57 6.88
C LEU A 239 -7.54 8.40 7.68
N ASP A 240 -6.76 8.69 8.72
CA ASP A 240 -6.23 7.70 9.66
C ASP A 240 -7.36 7.02 10.43
N SER A 241 -8.40 7.77 10.83
CA SER A 241 -9.57 7.21 11.52
C SER A 241 -10.37 6.29 10.60
N MET A 242 -10.68 6.73 9.38
CA MET A 242 -11.36 5.90 8.36
C MET A 242 -10.56 4.66 8.00
N THR A 243 -9.24 4.79 7.90
CA THR A 243 -8.36 3.64 7.66
C THR A 243 -8.38 2.69 8.86
N SER A 244 -8.36 3.19 10.09
CA SER A 244 -8.41 2.36 11.31
C SER A 244 -9.69 1.53 11.39
N ILE A 245 -10.83 2.06 10.94
CA ILE A 245 -12.09 1.32 10.84
C ILE A 245 -11.97 0.15 9.86
N LEU A 246 -11.44 0.40 8.66
CA LEU A 246 -11.15 -0.66 7.68
C LEU A 246 -10.23 -1.75 8.28
N LEU A 247 -9.21 -1.35 9.04
CA LEU A 247 -8.29 -2.29 9.68
C LEU A 247 -8.95 -3.12 10.79
N VAL A 248 -9.93 -2.56 11.51
CA VAL A 248 -10.75 -3.33 12.45
C VAL A 248 -11.52 -4.42 11.73
N ASP A 249 -12.14 -4.12 10.58
CA ASP A 249 -12.87 -5.13 9.81
C ASP A 249 -11.93 -6.25 9.30
N VAL A 250 -10.74 -5.89 8.83
CA VAL A 250 -9.69 -6.84 8.44
C VAL A 250 -9.29 -7.73 9.62
N ARG A 251 -9.06 -7.13 10.80
CA ARG A 251 -8.70 -7.85 12.02
C ARG A 251 -9.78 -8.85 12.43
N GLU A 252 -11.03 -8.40 12.51
CA GLU A 252 -12.14 -9.24 12.95
C GLU A 252 -12.37 -10.40 11.97
N THR A 253 -12.25 -10.16 10.66
CA THR A 253 -12.36 -11.20 9.64
C THR A 253 -11.31 -12.30 9.86
N ILE A 254 -10.04 -11.93 10.09
CA ILE A 254 -8.96 -12.89 10.35
C ILE A 254 -9.19 -13.64 11.67
N LYS A 255 -9.62 -12.92 12.73
CA LYS A 255 -9.87 -13.51 14.05
C LYS A 255 -11.01 -14.54 14.04
N GLN A 256 -12.13 -14.20 13.40
CA GLN A 256 -13.27 -15.11 13.28
C GLN A 256 -12.87 -16.42 12.60
N LYS A 257 -12.01 -16.37 11.58
CA LYS A 257 -11.58 -17.56 10.84
C LYS A 257 -10.59 -18.44 11.62
N HIS A 258 -9.66 -17.86 12.39
CA HIS A 258 -8.48 -18.60 12.91
C HIS A 258 -8.32 -18.64 14.43
N PHE A 259 -9.16 -17.93 15.19
CA PHE A 259 -9.00 -17.74 16.64
C PHE A 259 -10.24 -18.11 17.44
N ILE A 260 -11.40 -18.10 16.81
CA ILE A 260 -12.69 -18.44 17.43
C ILE A 260 -13.14 -19.87 17.06
N ALA A 261 -12.41 -20.54 16.16
CA ALA A 261 -12.63 -21.94 15.77
C ALA A 261 -11.96 -22.92 16.74
#